data_AF-A0A7S8RI64-F1
#
_entry.id   AF-A0A7S8RI64-F1
#
_cell.length_a   1.000
_cell.length_b   1.000
_cell.length_c   1.000
_cell.angle_alpha   90.00
_cell.angle_beta   90.00
_cell.angle_gamma   90.00
#
_symmetry.space_group_name_H-M   'P 1'
#
loop_
_entity.id
_entity.type
_entity.pdbx_description
1 polymer ?
#
loop_
_entity_poly.entity_id
_entity_poly.type
_entity_poly.pdbx_seq_one_letter_code
_entity_poly.pdbx_strand_id
1 'polypeptide(L)'
;MIALQEELDWAAYHAYGLTELEALSADQVQQVLLVGERPVEIGLARRVAAGELVTRWFDEFASVTTDAVPEFADVDYAKLVERRLAEIDANSSVRLLETPDFKRKWETQGWDQLVADAVRIALLDRLEAPELWHDGSGRPVVRSGAQVADELRRDERFRELMVIHTGSQDYDLTAEVGKLLAGEAVPGLAALRYKPSGIEKFRIWERTWELQRAEDRGERVDVPVPPKYAPADFLRTSYWSARGKLDVPKERFISFPGSKLVDDATELYGWAGWDHGERGQAIARLANDLSRAGAPDEQVIPLVGALIEIEPWLKQWHDELDARTGVSPATAVAGITTTLLGRLALGRDAVAAWRPAAPARGRRSAS
;
A
#
# COMPACT_ATOMS: atom_id res chain seq x y z
N MET A 1 6.64 32.06 -4.05
CA MET A 1 6.99 31.63 -2.68
C MET A 1 8.47 31.29 -2.52
N ILE A 2 9.11 30.59 -3.48
CA ILE A 2 10.55 30.26 -3.41
C ILE A 2 11.42 31.50 -3.20
N ALA A 3 11.27 32.54 -4.02
CA ALA A 3 12.02 33.79 -3.90
C ALA A 3 11.84 34.47 -2.52
N LEU A 4 10.59 34.58 -2.02
CA LEU A 4 10.32 35.16 -0.70
C LEU A 4 10.96 34.37 0.46
N GLN A 5 10.97 33.03 0.36
CA GLN A 5 11.66 32.20 1.36
C GLN A 5 13.17 32.37 1.27
N GLU A 6 13.73 32.50 0.07
CA GLU A 6 15.14 32.77 -0.12
C GLU A 6 15.52 34.09 0.57
N GLU A 7 14.76 35.16 0.35
CA GLU A 7 14.98 36.44 1.03
C GLU A 7 14.82 36.33 2.55
N LEU A 8 13.86 35.53 3.05
CA LEU A 8 13.70 35.30 4.48
C LEU A 8 14.92 34.62 5.11
N ASP A 9 15.52 33.66 4.41
CA ASP A 9 16.73 32.97 4.88
C ASP A 9 17.91 33.95 4.96
N TRP A 10 18.13 34.76 3.92
CA TRP A 10 19.18 35.79 3.92
C TRP A 10 18.93 36.90 4.95
N ALA A 11 17.66 37.27 5.18
CA ALA A 11 17.29 38.22 6.22
C ALA A 11 17.66 37.69 7.61
N ALA A 12 17.44 36.39 7.84
CA ALA A 12 17.86 35.74 9.07
C ALA A 12 19.39 35.76 9.22
N TYR A 13 20.14 35.42 8.16
CA TYR A 13 21.61 35.45 8.22
C TYR A 13 22.14 36.84 8.58
N HIS A 14 21.61 37.89 7.95
CA HIS A 14 21.97 39.27 8.26
C HIS A 14 21.58 39.65 9.69
N ALA A 15 20.36 39.33 10.14
CA ALA A 15 19.88 39.66 11.49
C ALA A 15 20.70 39.00 12.61
N TYR A 16 21.26 37.81 12.36
CA TYR A 16 22.17 37.13 13.29
C TYR A 16 23.64 37.54 13.13
N GLY A 17 23.95 38.52 12.27
CA GLY A 17 25.31 39.01 12.03
C GLY A 17 26.22 37.99 11.33
N LEU A 18 25.64 37.06 10.57
CA LEU A 18 26.39 36.05 9.83
C LEU A 18 26.91 36.56 8.50
N THR A 19 26.30 37.61 7.94
CA THR A 19 26.68 38.25 6.68
C THR A 19 26.26 39.71 6.67
N GLU A 20 26.93 40.53 5.87
CA GLU A 20 26.56 41.94 5.58
C GLU A 20 25.63 42.05 4.36
N LEU A 21 25.32 40.93 3.68
CA LEU A 21 24.38 40.92 2.58
C LEU A 21 22.95 41.06 3.09
N GLU A 22 22.34 42.21 2.83
CA GLU A 22 20.94 42.46 3.13
C GLU A 22 20.01 41.67 2.19
N ALA A 23 18.91 41.17 2.74
CA ALA A 23 17.81 40.63 1.97
C ALA A 23 16.93 41.75 1.40
N LEU A 24 16.26 41.46 0.30
CA LEU A 24 15.22 42.32 -0.25
C LEU A 24 14.00 42.31 0.67
N SER A 25 13.36 43.46 0.83
CA SER A 25 12.04 43.52 1.47
C SER A 25 10.99 42.81 0.61
N ALA A 26 9.91 42.33 1.22
CA ALA A 26 8.91 41.51 0.54
C ALA A 26 8.28 42.19 -0.70
N ASP A 27 8.14 43.53 -0.68
CA ASP A 27 7.65 44.35 -1.79
C ASP A 27 8.68 44.54 -2.93
N GLN A 28 9.97 44.38 -2.63
CA GLN A 28 11.06 44.44 -3.61
C GLN A 28 11.31 43.09 -4.31
N VAL A 29 10.74 42.00 -3.81
CA VAL A 29 10.88 40.67 -4.43
C VAL A 29 10.00 40.56 -5.68
N GLN A 30 10.55 40.99 -6.81
CA GLN A 30 9.88 40.93 -8.12
C GLN A 30 10.31 39.70 -8.94
N GLN A 31 11.51 39.16 -8.69
CA GLN A 31 12.01 38.00 -9.41
C GLN A 31 11.31 36.70 -8.95
N VAL A 32 10.74 35.98 -9.90
CA VAL A 32 10.24 34.63 -9.66
C VAL A 32 11.40 33.66 -9.79
N LEU A 33 11.63 32.86 -8.75
CA LEU A 33 12.57 31.75 -8.79
C LEU A 33 11.86 30.44 -9.06
N LEU A 34 12.44 29.64 -9.95
CA LEU A 34 12.16 28.23 -10.14
C LEU A 34 13.08 27.37 -9.26
N VAL A 35 12.74 26.08 -9.14
CA VAL A 35 13.62 25.10 -8.49
C VAL A 35 14.90 24.96 -9.32
N GLY A 36 16.06 25.04 -8.65
CA GLY A 36 17.37 25.02 -9.29
C GLY A 36 18.01 26.40 -9.47
N GLU A 37 17.24 27.48 -9.26
CA GLU A 37 17.71 28.86 -9.49
C GLU A 37 18.16 29.58 -8.21
N ARG A 38 18.07 28.93 -7.04
CA ARG A 38 18.53 29.53 -5.78
C ARG A 38 20.05 29.46 -5.64
N PRO A 39 20.67 30.40 -4.90
CA PRO A 39 22.10 30.36 -4.58
C PRO A 39 22.57 29.00 -4.02
N VAL A 40 21.84 28.39 -3.07
CA VAL A 40 22.19 27.06 -2.55
C VAL A 40 22.25 25.98 -3.64
N GLU A 41 21.28 25.98 -4.56
CA GLU A 41 21.15 24.95 -5.60
C GLU A 41 22.25 25.11 -6.65
N ILE A 42 22.49 26.34 -7.09
CA ILE A 42 23.54 26.68 -8.05
C ILE A 42 24.93 26.40 -7.44
N GLY A 43 25.16 26.79 -6.19
CA GLY A 43 26.42 26.56 -5.50
C GLY A 43 26.72 25.05 -5.32
N LEU A 44 25.71 24.26 -4.95
CA LEU A 44 25.85 22.80 -4.90
C LEU A 44 26.14 22.20 -6.28
N ALA A 45 25.45 22.66 -7.33
CA ALA A 45 25.66 22.18 -8.70
C ALA A 45 27.08 22.50 -9.20
N ARG A 46 27.59 23.71 -8.95
CA ARG A 46 28.97 24.11 -9.26
C ARG A 46 29.99 23.17 -8.61
N ARG A 47 29.80 22.84 -7.32
CA ARG A 47 30.71 21.94 -6.58
C ARG A 47 30.65 20.49 -7.08
N VAL A 48 29.48 20.01 -7.50
CA VAL A 48 29.34 18.70 -8.14
C VAL A 48 30.04 18.67 -9.50
N ALA A 49 29.83 19.70 -10.33
CA ALA A 49 30.48 19.82 -11.64
C ALA A 49 32.01 19.91 -11.53
N ALA A 50 32.52 20.58 -10.48
CA ALA A 50 33.94 20.65 -10.16
C ALA A 50 34.51 19.35 -9.54
N GLY A 51 33.68 18.36 -9.20
CA GLY A 51 34.08 17.12 -8.54
C GLY A 51 34.44 17.26 -7.05
N GLU A 52 34.10 18.40 -6.44
CA GLU A 52 34.38 18.70 -5.02
C GLU A 52 33.33 18.14 -4.06
N LEU A 53 32.17 17.75 -4.60
CA LEU A 53 31.06 17.20 -3.84
C LEU A 53 30.49 15.98 -4.56
N VAL A 54 30.46 14.84 -3.86
CA VAL A 54 29.68 13.68 -4.28
C VAL A 54 28.42 13.67 -3.43
N THR A 55 27.27 13.87 -4.07
CA THR A 55 25.98 13.89 -3.38
C THR A 55 24.95 13.16 -4.21
N ARG A 56 24.05 12.44 -3.53
CA ARG A 56 22.87 11.85 -4.17
C ARG A 56 21.77 12.90 -4.38
N TRP A 57 21.99 14.14 -3.96
CA TRP A 57 21.01 15.23 -3.99
C TRP A 57 20.37 15.43 -5.35
N PHE A 58 21.18 15.56 -6.40
CA PHE A 58 20.68 15.75 -7.76
C PHE A 58 20.16 14.47 -8.44
N ASP A 59 20.43 13.31 -7.85
CA ASP A 59 19.94 12.02 -8.37
C ASP A 59 18.63 11.58 -7.69
N GLU A 60 18.43 11.93 -6.42
CA GLU A 60 17.34 11.44 -5.59
C GLU A 60 16.31 12.50 -5.22
N PHE A 61 16.69 13.79 -5.24
CA PHE A 61 15.90 14.86 -4.65
C PHE A 61 15.65 15.99 -5.67
N ALA A 62 16.69 16.55 -6.31
CA ALA A 62 16.54 17.65 -7.26
C ALA A 62 16.59 17.19 -8.72
N SER A 63 15.55 17.49 -9.52
CA SER A 63 15.48 17.14 -10.95
C SER A 63 16.09 18.18 -11.89
N VAL A 64 16.50 19.35 -11.37
CA VAL A 64 17.10 20.45 -12.14
C VAL A 64 18.53 20.66 -11.66
N THR A 65 19.48 20.50 -12.57
CA THR A 65 20.89 20.82 -12.36
C THR A 65 21.23 22.06 -13.16
N THR A 66 21.64 23.12 -12.46
CA THR A 66 22.07 24.36 -13.10
C THR A 66 23.22 24.93 -12.29
N ASP A 67 24.39 25.01 -12.89
CA ASP A 67 25.64 25.52 -12.29
C ASP A 67 25.93 26.97 -12.70
N ALA A 68 25.10 27.56 -13.55
CA ALA A 68 25.16 28.95 -13.97
C ALA A 68 24.03 29.77 -13.35
N VAL A 69 24.28 31.05 -13.06
CA VAL A 69 23.18 31.95 -12.67
C VAL A 69 22.30 32.21 -13.91
N PRO A 70 20.99 31.97 -13.84
CA PRO A 70 20.09 32.20 -14.97
C PRO A 70 20.05 33.66 -15.40
N GLU A 71 19.66 33.89 -16.66
CA GLU A 71 19.32 35.23 -17.15
C GLU A 71 17.96 35.66 -16.59
N PHE A 72 17.96 36.20 -15.38
CA PHE A 72 16.78 36.78 -14.76
C PHE A 72 16.35 38.06 -15.47
N ALA A 73 15.04 38.35 -15.43
CA ALA A 73 14.51 39.60 -15.96
C ALA A 73 15.03 40.81 -15.18
N ASP A 74 15.28 40.63 -13.88
CA ASP A 74 15.96 41.60 -13.02
C ASP A 74 17.47 41.33 -13.00
N VAL A 75 18.22 42.19 -13.70
CA VAL A 75 19.69 42.12 -13.80
C VAL A 75 20.35 42.38 -12.44
N ASP A 76 19.76 43.19 -11.57
CA ASP A 76 20.32 43.46 -10.24
C ASP A 76 20.09 42.28 -9.30
N TYR A 77 18.99 41.55 -9.48
CA TYR A 77 18.78 40.27 -8.80
C TYR A 77 19.81 39.22 -9.22
N ALA A 78 20.16 39.12 -10.52
CA ALA A 78 21.23 38.21 -10.98
C ALA A 78 22.59 38.54 -10.32
N LYS A 79 22.94 39.83 -10.22
CA LYS A 79 24.14 40.26 -9.49
C LYS A 79 24.07 39.95 -8.00
N LEU A 80 22.89 40.07 -7.37
CA LEU A 80 22.68 39.69 -5.98
C LEU A 80 22.93 38.19 -5.77
N VAL A 81 22.44 37.34 -6.67
CA VAL A 81 22.69 35.89 -6.63
C VAL A 81 24.19 35.59 -6.75
N GLU A 82 24.92 36.23 -7.65
CA GLU A 82 26.39 36.03 -7.74
C GLU A 82 27.12 36.50 -6.47
N ARG A 83 26.70 37.61 -5.85
CA ARG A 83 27.26 38.05 -4.55
C ARG A 83 27.00 37.03 -3.44
N ARG A 84 25.81 36.44 -3.42
CA ARG A 84 25.42 35.39 -2.47
C ARG A 84 26.22 34.11 -2.68
N LEU A 85 26.46 33.72 -3.93
CA LEU A 85 27.33 32.58 -4.26
C LEU A 85 28.77 32.82 -3.77
N ALA A 86 29.30 34.03 -4.00
CA ALA A 86 30.62 34.41 -3.49
C ALA A 86 30.68 34.40 -1.94
N GLU A 87 29.61 34.85 -1.27
CA GLU A 87 29.50 34.80 0.19
C GLU A 87 29.47 33.35 0.71
N ILE A 88 28.72 32.46 0.05
CA ILE A 88 28.70 31.02 0.37
C ILE A 88 30.11 30.42 0.26
N ASP A 89 30.88 30.82 -0.75
CA ASP A 89 32.26 30.34 -0.94
C ASP A 89 33.24 30.91 0.09
N ALA A 90 33.06 32.16 0.51
CA ALA A 90 33.99 32.82 1.44
C ALA A 90 33.66 32.56 2.92
N ASN A 91 32.39 32.41 3.28
CA ASN A 91 31.92 32.43 4.66
C ASN A 91 31.48 31.04 5.12
N SER A 92 32.26 30.40 6.01
CA SER A 92 31.98 29.04 6.49
C SER A 92 30.64 28.91 7.24
N SER A 93 30.19 29.95 7.94
CA SER A 93 28.93 29.93 8.68
C SER A 93 27.73 29.94 7.73
N VAL A 94 27.75 30.83 6.72
CA VAL A 94 26.72 30.88 5.67
C VAL A 94 26.74 29.60 4.85
N ARG A 95 27.91 29.12 4.45
CA ARG A 95 28.07 27.86 3.70
C ARG A 95 27.47 26.66 4.40
N LEU A 96 27.53 26.60 5.73
CA LEU A 96 26.91 25.52 6.51
C LEU A 96 25.39 25.56 6.41
N LEU A 97 24.80 26.76 6.50
CA LEU A 97 23.35 26.98 6.43
C LEU A 97 22.81 26.85 5.00
N GLU A 98 23.60 27.20 4.00
CA GLU A 98 23.32 26.99 2.58
C GLU A 98 23.64 25.54 2.18
N THR A 99 23.04 24.60 2.92
CA THR A 99 23.02 23.16 2.61
C THR A 99 21.60 22.62 2.65
N PRO A 100 21.31 21.47 2.01
CA PRO A 100 19.95 20.94 1.94
C PRO A 100 19.34 20.54 3.29
N ASP A 101 20.15 20.41 4.34
CA ASP A 101 19.69 20.07 5.70
C ASP A 101 19.07 21.26 6.43
N PHE A 102 19.45 22.49 6.07
CA PHE A 102 18.97 23.72 6.70
C PHE A 102 18.06 24.57 5.81
N LYS A 103 17.99 24.26 4.50
CA LYS A 103 17.12 24.96 3.55
C LYS A 103 15.82 24.19 3.31
N ARG A 104 14.74 24.93 3.07
CA ARG A 104 13.48 24.31 2.63
C ARG A 104 13.69 23.62 1.28
N LYS A 105 13.28 22.36 1.21
CA LYS A 105 13.23 21.55 -0.01
C LYS A 105 11.92 21.89 -0.71
N TRP A 106 11.99 22.54 -1.88
CA TRP A 106 10.83 22.95 -2.68
C TRP A 106 10.40 21.90 -3.69
N GLU A 107 11.01 20.72 -3.63
CA GLU A 107 10.71 19.59 -4.49
C GLU A 107 9.30 19.09 -4.24
N THR A 108 8.50 19.07 -5.29
CA THR A 108 7.33 18.22 -5.40
C THR A 108 7.72 17.02 -6.27
N GLN A 109 7.03 15.88 -6.13
CA GLN A 109 7.13 14.83 -7.15
C GLN A 109 6.90 15.44 -8.54
N GLY A 110 7.63 14.96 -9.55
CA GLY A 110 7.42 15.40 -10.93
C GLY A 110 5.97 15.21 -11.35
N TRP A 111 5.45 16.09 -12.21
CA TRP A 111 4.05 16.05 -12.63
C TRP A 111 3.62 14.67 -13.12
N ASP A 112 4.46 13.99 -13.89
CA ASP A 112 4.18 12.64 -14.39
C ASP A 112 4.01 11.61 -13.27
N GLN A 113 4.82 11.69 -12.21
CA GLN A 113 4.69 10.82 -11.05
C GLN A 113 3.42 11.15 -10.24
N LEU A 114 3.11 12.44 -10.06
CA LEU A 114 1.87 12.87 -9.40
C LEU A 114 0.63 12.37 -10.14
N VAL A 115 0.64 12.44 -11.47
CA VAL A 115 -0.43 11.90 -12.32
C VAL A 115 -0.51 10.38 -12.18
N ALA A 116 0.61 9.67 -12.27
CA ALA A 116 0.64 8.22 -12.12
C ALA A 116 0.09 7.76 -10.75
N ASP A 117 0.51 8.40 -9.67
CA ASP A 117 0.05 8.11 -8.31
C ASP A 117 -1.44 8.42 -8.16
N ALA A 118 -1.90 9.60 -8.61
CA ALA A 118 -3.31 9.99 -8.55
C ALA A 118 -4.21 9.07 -9.37
N VAL A 119 -3.77 8.67 -10.57
CA VAL A 119 -4.50 7.72 -11.42
C VAL A 119 -4.57 6.35 -10.76
N ARG A 120 -3.45 5.83 -10.24
CA ARG A 120 -3.44 4.55 -9.50
C ARG A 120 -4.41 4.58 -8.32
N ILE A 121 -4.41 5.65 -7.53
CA ILE A 121 -5.34 5.81 -6.40
C ILE A 121 -6.78 5.81 -6.89
N ALA A 122 -7.13 6.63 -7.88
CA ALA A 122 -8.48 6.71 -8.42
C ALA A 122 -9.00 5.37 -8.98
N LEU A 123 -8.13 4.58 -9.61
CA LEU A 123 -8.46 3.25 -10.12
C LEU A 123 -8.74 2.27 -9.00
N LEU A 124 -7.89 2.24 -7.98
CA LEU A 124 -8.07 1.38 -6.83
C LEU A 124 -9.30 1.79 -6.00
N ASP A 125 -9.58 3.09 -5.87
CA ASP A 125 -10.81 3.61 -5.23
C ASP A 125 -12.06 3.14 -5.96
N ARG A 126 -12.03 3.10 -7.29
CA ARG A 126 -13.11 2.54 -8.07
C ARG A 126 -13.25 1.02 -7.89
N LEU A 127 -12.13 0.30 -7.76
CA LEU A 127 -12.12 -1.14 -7.52
C LEU A 127 -12.62 -1.51 -6.12
N GLU A 128 -12.60 -0.60 -5.15
CA GLU A 128 -13.18 -0.79 -3.82
C GLU A 128 -14.69 -0.51 -3.74
N ALA A 129 -15.32 -0.07 -4.83
CA ALA A 129 -16.72 0.31 -4.79
C ALA A 129 -17.62 -0.88 -4.37
N PRO A 130 -18.50 -0.73 -3.35
CA PRO A 130 -19.26 -1.84 -2.79
C PRO A 130 -20.09 -2.62 -3.79
N GLU A 131 -20.59 -1.99 -4.86
CA GLU A 131 -21.39 -2.65 -5.90
C GLU A 131 -20.60 -3.71 -6.69
N LEU A 132 -19.27 -3.65 -6.71
CA LEU A 132 -18.44 -4.72 -7.29
C LEU A 132 -18.40 -5.96 -6.39
N TRP A 133 -18.64 -5.80 -5.10
CA TRP A 133 -18.42 -6.83 -4.08
C TRP A 133 -19.72 -7.34 -3.45
N HIS A 134 -20.85 -6.90 -3.98
CA HIS A 134 -22.17 -7.40 -3.63
C HIS A 134 -22.92 -7.87 -4.88
N ASP A 135 -23.73 -8.91 -4.74
CA ASP A 135 -24.63 -9.33 -5.81
C ASP A 135 -25.88 -8.43 -5.90
N GLY A 136 -26.74 -8.67 -6.90
CA GLY A 136 -27.95 -7.86 -7.10
C GLY A 136 -28.97 -7.92 -5.95
N SER A 137 -28.79 -8.80 -4.95
CA SER A 137 -29.57 -8.84 -3.72
C SER A 137 -28.86 -8.19 -2.53
N GLY A 138 -27.73 -7.51 -2.76
CA GLY A 138 -26.91 -6.88 -1.73
C GLY A 138 -26.12 -7.87 -0.89
N ARG A 139 -25.92 -9.12 -1.33
CA ARG A 139 -25.15 -10.11 -0.56
C ARG A 139 -23.68 -10.07 -0.96
N PRO A 140 -22.75 -10.16 -0.01
CA PRO A 140 -21.32 -10.08 -0.31
C PRO A 140 -20.89 -11.28 -1.16
N VAL A 141 -20.00 -11.04 -2.13
CA VAL A 141 -19.59 -12.02 -3.12
C VAL A 141 -18.09 -11.90 -3.47
N VAL A 142 -17.39 -13.04 -3.45
CA VAL A 142 -16.03 -13.14 -4.00
C VAL A 142 -16.13 -13.15 -5.52
N ARG A 143 -15.28 -12.37 -6.19
CA ARG A 143 -15.22 -12.31 -7.66
C ARG A 143 -13.84 -12.63 -8.18
N SER A 144 -13.79 -13.18 -9.39
CA SER A 144 -12.53 -13.32 -10.12
C SER A 144 -12.08 -11.98 -10.71
N GLY A 145 -10.79 -11.87 -11.04
CA GLY A 145 -10.27 -10.70 -11.75
C GLY A 145 -11.01 -10.42 -13.07
N ALA A 146 -11.40 -11.47 -13.81
CA ALA A 146 -12.17 -11.31 -15.05
C ALA A 146 -13.60 -10.83 -14.80
N GLN A 147 -14.26 -11.30 -13.73
CA GLN A 147 -15.60 -10.81 -13.36
C GLN A 147 -15.57 -9.33 -12.97
N VAL A 148 -14.57 -8.89 -12.20
CA VAL A 148 -14.41 -7.47 -11.84
C VAL A 148 -14.15 -6.62 -13.10
N ALA A 149 -13.29 -7.11 -14.01
CA ALA A 149 -13.05 -6.45 -15.29
C ALA A 149 -14.30 -6.37 -16.19
N ASP A 150 -15.16 -7.39 -16.16
CA ASP A 150 -16.42 -7.41 -16.92
C ASP A 150 -17.41 -6.33 -16.43
N GLU A 151 -17.57 -6.20 -15.11
CA GLU A 151 -18.41 -5.16 -14.49
C GLU A 151 -17.92 -3.74 -14.84
N LEU A 152 -16.61 -3.54 -14.96
CA LEU A 152 -15.99 -2.25 -15.28
C LEU A 152 -15.83 -2.00 -16.79
N ARG A 153 -16.17 -2.96 -17.66
CA ARG A 153 -15.91 -2.85 -19.10
C ARG A 153 -16.58 -1.64 -19.76
N ARG A 154 -17.72 -1.20 -19.20
CA ARG A 154 -18.50 -0.04 -19.68
C ARG A 154 -18.29 1.22 -18.86
N ASP A 155 -17.42 1.21 -17.86
CA ASP A 155 -17.10 2.38 -17.05
C ASP A 155 -16.11 3.28 -17.82
N GLU A 156 -16.64 4.31 -18.48
CA GLU A 156 -15.86 5.21 -19.33
C GLU A 156 -14.72 5.89 -18.55
N ARG A 157 -15.01 6.37 -17.34
CA ARG A 157 -14.00 7.03 -16.49
C ARG A 157 -12.89 6.07 -16.08
N PHE A 158 -13.24 4.84 -15.70
CA PHE A 158 -12.23 3.83 -15.38
C PHE A 158 -11.33 3.52 -16.58
N ARG A 159 -11.91 3.43 -17.78
CA ARG A 159 -11.17 3.17 -19.02
C ARG A 159 -10.23 4.31 -19.40
N GLU A 160 -10.65 5.56 -19.24
CA GLU A 160 -9.79 6.74 -19.45
C GLU A 160 -8.59 6.73 -18.50
N LEU A 161 -8.84 6.45 -17.22
CA LEU A 161 -7.78 6.30 -16.22
C LEU A 161 -6.84 5.13 -16.55
N MET A 162 -7.35 4.03 -17.10
CA MET A 162 -6.54 2.91 -17.59
C MET A 162 -5.64 3.28 -18.76
N VAL A 163 -6.10 4.13 -19.69
CA VAL A 163 -5.24 4.62 -20.78
C VAL A 163 -4.07 5.42 -20.21
N ILE A 164 -4.32 6.27 -19.21
CA ILE A 164 -3.25 7.04 -18.55
C ILE A 164 -2.32 6.11 -17.76
N HIS A 165 -2.88 5.13 -17.04
CA HIS A 165 -2.11 4.19 -16.21
C HIS A 165 -1.18 3.30 -17.04
N THR A 166 -1.67 2.82 -18.18
CA THR A 166 -0.92 1.89 -19.05
C THR A 166 -0.07 2.61 -20.10
N GLY A 167 -0.38 3.88 -20.37
CA GLY A 167 0.22 4.65 -21.47
C GLY A 167 -0.25 4.21 -22.86
N SER A 168 -1.28 3.36 -22.96
CA SER A 168 -1.77 2.78 -24.21
C SER A 168 -3.29 2.68 -24.24
N GLN A 169 -3.89 2.72 -25.44
CA GLN A 169 -5.30 2.36 -25.62
C GLN A 169 -5.50 0.85 -25.82
N ASP A 170 -4.44 0.14 -26.19
CA ASP A 170 -4.43 -1.29 -26.46
C ASP A 170 -3.91 -2.05 -25.24
N TYR A 171 -4.73 -2.13 -24.19
CA TYR A 171 -4.44 -2.91 -22.98
C TYR A 171 -5.47 -4.03 -22.76
N ASP A 172 -5.04 -5.11 -22.11
CA ASP A 172 -5.94 -6.16 -21.64
C ASP A 172 -6.50 -5.76 -20.26
N LEU A 173 -7.77 -5.32 -20.25
CA LEU A 173 -8.46 -4.88 -19.04
C LEU A 173 -8.43 -5.95 -17.93
N THR A 174 -8.55 -7.23 -18.27
CA THR A 174 -8.55 -8.32 -17.29
C THR A 174 -7.18 -8.47 -16.64
N ALA A 175 -6.12 -8.38 -17.46
CA ALA A 175 -4.75 -8.44 -16.96
C ALA A 175 -4.41 -7.24 -16.07
N GLU A 176 -4.78 -6.02 -16.47
CA GLU A 176 -4.48 -4.80 -15.68
C GLU A 176 -5.28 -4.73 -14.37
N VAL A 177 -6.58 -5.07 -14.39
CA VAL A 177 -7.38 -5.20 -13.16
C VAL A 177 -6.76 -6.26 -12.24
N GLY A 178 -6.33 -7.40 -12.80
CA GLY A 178 -5.65 -8.44 -12.03
C GLY A 178 -4.36 -7.96 -11.36
N LYS A 179 -3.55 -7.14 -12.04
CA LYS A 179 -2.31 -6.55 -11.47
C LYS A 179 -2.62 -5.56 -10.35
N LEU A 180 -3.62 -4.70 -10.52
CA LEU A 180 -4.04 -3.73 -9.50
C LEU A 180 -4.54 -4.44 -8.24
N LEU A 181 -5.45 -5.41 -8.40
CA LEU A 181 -5.96 -6.22 -7.30
C LEU A 181 -4.84 -6.99 -6.59
N ALA A 182 -3.97 -7.69 -7.33
CA ALA A 182 -2.87 -8.46 -6.76
C ALA A 182 -1.86 -7.59 -5.97
N GLY A 183 -1.67 -6.34 -6.38
CA GLY A 183 -0.78 -5.39 -5.70
C GLY A 183 -1.29 -4.94 -4.33
N GLU A 184 -2.61 -4.88 -4.16
CA GLU A 184 -3.28 -4.39 -2.94
C GLU A 184 -4.03 -5.51 -2.19
N ALA A 185 -3.79 -6.78 -2.54
CA ALA A 185 -4.42 -7.93 -1.92
C ALA A 185 -3.48 -8.67 -0.97
N VAL A 186 -4.05 -9.14 0.14
CA VAL A 186 -3.38 -10.07 1.06
C VAL A 186 -4.23 -11.34 1.21
N PRO A 187 -3.63 -12.55 1.17
CA PRO A 187 -4.39 -13.79 1.26
C PRO A 187 -5.23 -13.91 2.52
N GLY A 188 -6.46 -14.42 2.40
CA GLY A 188 -7.37 -14.57 3.53
C GLY A 188 -6.90 -15.53 4.62
N LEU A 189 -6.07 -16.53 4.26
CA LEU A 189 -5.55 -17.58 5.15
C LEU A 189 -4.10 -17.29 5.58
N ALA A 190 -3.79 -17.40 6.87
CA ALA A 190 -2.45 -17.17 7.42
C ALA A 190 -1.37 -18.06 6.76
N ALA A 191 -1.68 -19.32 6.47
CA ALA A 191 -0.76 -20.26 5.80
C ALA A 191 -0.31 -19.81 4.39
N LEU A 192 -1.05 -18.90 3.76
CA LEU A 192 -0.72 -18.29 2.45
C LEU A 192 -0.11 -16.89 2.58
N ARG A 193 -0.05 -16.34 3.80
CA ARG A 193 0.56 -15.03 4.13
C ARG A 193 1.97 -15.18 4.71
N TYR A 194 2.15 -16.11 5.64
CA TYR A 194 3.36 -16.19 6.48
C TYR A 194 4.26 -17.37 6.15
N LYS A 195 5.56 -17.18 6.40
CA LYS A 195 6.54 -18.27 6.55
C LYS A 195 6.34 -18.97 7.89
N PRO A 196 7.02 -20.12 8.15
CA PRO A 196 6.88 -20.84 9.41
C PRO A 196 7.06 -19.97 10.67
N SER A 197 8.04 -19.04 10.67
CA SER A 197 8.26 -18.11 11.79
C SER A 197 7.08 -17.15 12.01
N GLY A 198 6.45 -16.68 10.93
CA GLY A 198 5.28 -15.81 11.02
C GLY A 198 4.04 -16.57 11.48
N ILE A 199 3.88 -17.85 11.15
CA ILE A 199 2.79 -18.69 11.66
C ILE A 199 2.90 -18.90 13.17
N GLU A 200 4.12 -19.10 13.69
CA GLU A 200 4.33 -19.21 15.13
C GLU A 200 3.89 -17.93 15.84
N LYS A 201 4.28 -16.77 15.32
CA LYS A 201 3.82 -15.46 15.83
C LYS A 201 2.31 -15.32 15.73
N PHE A 202 1.71 -15.72 14.61
CA PHE A 202 0.25 -15.65 14.39
C PHE A 202 -0.51 -16.40 15.48
N ARG A 203 -0.08 -17.61 15.82
CA ARG A 203 -0.69 -18.40 16.91
C ARG A 203 -0.54 -17.75 18.29
N ILE A 204 0.61 -17.11 18.55
CA ILE A 204 0.81 -16.35 19.80
C ILE A 204 -0.13 -15.14 19.85
N TRP A 205 -0.32 -14.44 18.74
CA TRP A 205 -1.28 -13.35 18.62
C TRP A 205 -2.73 -13.82 18.83
N GLU A 206 -3.15 -14.92 18.19
CA GLU A 206 -4.48 -15.51 18.40
C GLU A 206 -4.73 -15.83 19.87
N ARG A 207 -3.77 -16.50 20.53
CA ARG A 207 -3.85 -16.79 21.97
C ARG A 207 -3.90 -15.52 22.82
N THR A 208 -3.16 -14.48 22.45
CA THR A 208 -3.18 -13.20 23.16
C THR A 208 -4.56 -12.56 23.07
N TRP A 209 -5.20 -12.55 21.90
CA TRP A 209 -6.57 -12.05 21.74
C TRP A 209 -7.60 -12.88 22.51
N GLU A 210 -7.42 -14.19 22.59
CA GLU A 210 -8.27 -15.04 23.44
C GLU A 210 -8.16 -14.69 24.93
N LEU A 211 -6.95 -14.43 25.41
CA LEU A 211 -6.72 -13.97 26.79
C LEU A 211 -7.31 -12.58 27.02
N GLN A 212 -7.13 -11.64 26.10
CA GLN A 212 -7.79 -10.31 26.18
C GLN A 212 -9.30 -10.43 26.24
N ARG A 213 -9.91 -11.28 25.39
CA ARG A 213 -11.34 -11.55 25.47
C ARG A 213 -11.77 -12.17 26.79
N ALA A 214 -10.93 -13.01 27.42
CA ALA A 214 -11.20 -13.56 28.74
C ALA A 214 -11.16 -12.47 29.82
N GLU A 215 -10.16 -11.59 29.75
CA GLU A 215 -10.08 -10.40 30.60
C GLU A 215 -11.31 -9.49 30.44
N ASP A 216 -11.75 -9.23 29.20
CA ASP A 216 -12.96 -8.45 28.90
C ASP A 216 -14.24 -9.07 29.49
N ARG A 217 -14.29 -10.40 29.66
CA ARG A 217 -15.37 -11.12 30.35
C ARG A 217 -15.24 -11.08 31.88
N GLY A 218 -14.20 -10.44 32.42
CA GLY A 218 -13.93 -10.32 33.84
C GLY A 218 -13.10 -11.47 34.44
N GLU A 219 -12.52 -12.33 33.60
CA GLU A 219 -11.62 -13.39 34.06
C GLU A 219 -10.25 -12.80 34.47
N ARG A 220 -9.64 -13.30 35.55
CA ARG A 220 -8.30 -12.88 35.96
C ARG A 220 -7.24 -13.69 35.21
N VAL A 221 -6.75 -13.13 34.11
CA VAL A 221 -5.72 -13.72 33.25
C VAL A 221 -4.53 -12.79 33.09
N ASP A 222 -3.35 -13.35 32.83
CA ASP A 222 -2.16 -12.57 32.44
C ASP A 222 -2.07 -12.54 30.91
N VAL A 223 -1.99 -11.34 30.34
CA VAL A 223 -1.96 -11.11 28.88
C VAL A 223 -0.53 -10.71 28.49
N PRO A 224 0.31 -11.64 28.02
CA PRO A 224 1.67 -11.32 27.61
C PRO A 224 1.66 -10.45 26.35
N VAL A 225 2.66 -9.56 26.24
CA VAL A 225 2.85 -8.77 25.02
C VAL A 225 3.31 -9.70 23.88
N PRO A 226 2.59 -9.76 22.76
CA PRO A 226 2.93 -10.65 21.66
C PRO A 226 4.16 -10.14 20.88
N PRO A 227 4.90 -11.03 20.21
CA PRO A 227 6.07 -10.65 19.44
C PRO A 227 5.72 -9.81 18.21
N LYS A 228 6.59 -8.87 17.85
CA LYS A 228 6.47 -8.09 16.61
C LYS A 228 6.86 -8.91 15.39
N TYR A 229 6.20 -8.66 14.28
CA TYR A 229 6.57 -9.20 12.98
C TYR A 229 7.73 -8.44 12.34
N ALA A 230 8.42 -9.12 11.42
CA ALA A 230 9.46 -8.57 10.57
C ALA A 230 9.24 -9.00 9.11
N PRO A 231 9.89 -8.37 8.11
CA PRO A 231 9.77 -8.77 6.70
C PRO A 231 10.06 -10.25 6.45
N ALA A 232 10.97 -10.84 7.23
CA ALA A 232 11.34 -12.25 7.12
C ALA A 232 10.19 -13.22 7.43
N ASP A 233 9.17 -12.79 8.19
CA ASP A 233 8.02 -13.61 8.59
C ASP A 233 6.97 -13.77 7.49
N PHE A 234 7.00 -12.93 6.46
CA PHE A 234 6.02 -12.92 5.38
C PHE A 234 6.53 -13.66 4.14
N LEU A 235 5.61 -14.24 3.38
CA LEU A 235 5.93 -14.90 2.10
C LEU A 235 6.28 -13.90 1.00
N ARG A 236 5.71 -12.68 1.03
CA ARG A 236 5.97 -11.61 0.05
C ARG A 236 6.19 -10.28 0.75
N THR A 237 7.04 -9.43 0.17
CA THR A 237 7.29 -8.07 0.64
C THR A 237 6.02 -7.22 0.61
N SER A 238 5.16 -7.38 -0.41
CA SER A 238 3.88 -6.66 -0.48
C SER A 238 2.98 -6.94 0.73
N TYR A 239 2.93 -8.19 1.19
CA TYR A 239 2.15 -8.55 2.38
C TYR A 239 2.70 -7.89 3.64
N TRP A 240 4.03 -7.84 3.77
CA TRP A 240 4.67 -7.11 4.86
C TRP A 240 4.35 -5.60 4.79
N SER A 241 4.42 -4.99 3.61
CA SER A 241 4.10 -3.56 3.44
C SER A 241 2.66 -3.24 3.84
N ALA A 242 1.71 -4.14 3.54
CA ALA A 242 0.30 -3.98 3.91
C ALA A 242 0.02 -4.23 5.41
N ARG A 243 0.85 -5.00 6.11
CA ARG A 243 0.56 -5.49 7.48
C ARG A 243 1.44 -4.88 8.58
N GLY A 244 2.72 -4.70 8.28
CA GLY A 244 3.70 -4.11 9.19
C GLY A 244 3.96 -4.92 10.46
N LYS A 245 4.62 -4.26 11.43
CA LYS A 245 5.15 -4.89 12.67
C LYS A 245 4.10 -5.51 13.59
N LEU A 246 2.85 -5.06 13.49
CA LEU A 246 1.72 -5.48 14.33
C LEU A 246 0.68 -6.28 13.56
N ASP A 247 0.96 -6.60 12.29
CA ASP A 247 0.06 -7.33 11.41
C ASP A 247 -1.34 -6.70 11.22
N VAL A 248 -1.41 -5.37 11.31
CA VAL A 248 -2.65 -4.62 11.15
C VAL A 248 -3.10 -4.71 9.68
N PRO A 249 -4.32 -5.16 9.37
CA PRO A 249 -4.85 -5.17 8.01
C PRO A 249 -4.88 -3.75 7.41
N LYS A 250 -4.17 -3.53 6.29
CA LYS A 250 -4.24 -2.29 5.50
C LYS A 250 -4.36 -2.56 3.99
N GLU A 251 -4.53 -3.82 3.63
CA GLU A 251 -4.85 -4.20 2.26
C GLU A 251 -6.25 -3.72 1.86
N ARG A 252 -6.45 -3.49 0.57
CA ARG A 252 -7.76 -3.09 0.00
C ARG A 252 -8.60 -4.31 -0.37
N PHE A 253 -7.92 -5.43 -0.68
CA PHE A 253 -8.56 -6.66 -1.13
C PHE A 253 -8.03 -7.90 -0.38
N ILE A 254 -8.83 -8.96 -0.39
CA ILE A 254 -8.49 -10.27 0.14
C ILE A 254 -8.30 -11.20 -1.04
N SER A 255 -7.19 -11.93 -1.14
CA SER A 255 -7.01 -12.93 -2.19
C SER A 255 -7.27 -14.35 -1.69
N PHE A 256 -7.63 -15.25 -2.62
CA PHE A 256 -7.83 -16.67 -2.36
C PHE A 256 -6.93 -17.56 -3.25
N PRO A 257 -5.59 -17.53 -3.07
CA PRO A 257 -4.67 -18.30 -3.89
C PRO A 257 -4.94 -19.80 -3.84
N GLY A 258 -4.98 -20.40 -5.03
CA GLY A 258 -5.22 -21.84 -5.22
C GLY A 258 -6.69 -22.20 -5.40
N SER A 259 -7.63 -21.31 -5.09
CA SER A 259 -9.05 -21.46 -5.40
C SER A 259 -9.36 -20.82 -6.75
N LYS A 260 -10.03 -21.55 -7.67
CA LYS A 260 -10.37 -21.06 -9.01
C LYS A 260 -11.78 -21.45 -9.40
N LEU A 261 -12.40 -20.64 -10.26
CA LEU A 261 -13.67 -21.03 -10.89
C LEU A 261 -13.41 -22.03 -12.01
N VAL A 262 -14.44 -22.78 -12.40
CA VAL A 262 -14.32 -23.84 -13.44
C VAL A 262 -13.92 -23.24 -14.80
N ASP A 263 -14.57 -22.15 -15.19
CA ASP A 263 -14.39 -21.52 -16.50
C ASP A 263 -13.54 -20.24 -16.47
N ASP A 264 -12.91 -19.96 -15.33
CA ASP A 264 -12.08 -18.76 -15.15
C ASP A 264 -10.88 -19.05 -14.25
N ALA A 265 -9.69 -18.95 -14.86
CA ALA A 265 -8.42 -19.24 -14.23
C ALA A 265 -7.79 -18.01 -13.53
N THR A 266 -8.42 -16.83 -13.64
CA THR A 266 -7.98 -15.62 -12.95
C THR A 266 -8.17 -15.76 -11.44
N GLU A 267 -7.34 -15.03 -10.69
CA GLU A 267 -7.33 -15.09 -9.23
C GLU A 267 -8.66 -14.58 -8.66
N LEU A 268 -9.09 -15.18 -7.55
CA LEU A 268 -10.28 -14.79 -6.80
C LEU A 268 -9.95 -13.75 -5.72
N TYR A 269 -10.80 -12.73 -5.63
CA TYR A 269 -10.67 -11.62 -4.72
C TYR A 269 -11.96 -11.33 -3.95
N GLY A 270 -11.81 -10.92 -2.71
CA GLY A 270 -12.84 -10.30 -1.89
C GLY A 270 -12.43 -8.89 -1.51
N TRP A 271 -13.35 -8.16 -0.89
CA TRP A 271 -13.13 -6.78 -0.46
C TRP A 271 -12.78 -6.69 1.01
N ALA A 272 -11.78 -5.88 1.36
CA ALA A 272 -11.38 -5.69 2.75
C ALA A 272 -12.36 -4.80 3.54
N GLY A 273 -13.26 -4.07 2.87
CA GLY A 273 -14.28 -3.23 3.51
C GLY A 273 -15.51 -3.99 4.02
N TRP A 274 -15.62 -5.29 3.76
CA TRP A 274 -16.64 -6.13 4.40
C TRP A 274 -16.43 -6.20 5.92
N ASP A 275 -17.54 -6.25 6.66
CA ASP A 275 -17.48 -6.67 8.06
C ASP A 275 -17.15 -8.19 8.18
N HIS A 276 -16.96 -8.68 9.41
CA HIS A 276 -16.59 -10.10 9.59
C HIS A 276 -17.74 -11.04 9.18
N GLY A 277 -18.99 -10.64 9.38
CA GLY A 277 -20.18 -11.36 8.94
C GLY A 277 -20.25 -11.50 7.43
N GLU A 278 -20.09 -10.39 6.72
CA GLU A 278 -20.09 -10.33 5.26
C GLU A 278 -18.94 -11.14 4.66
N ARG A 279 -17.73 -10.97 5.20
CA ARG A 279 -16.55 -11.74 4.79
C ARG A 279 -16.76 -13.24 5.01
N GLY A 280 -17.29 -13.63 6.18
CA GLY A 280 -17.62 -15.02 6.48
C GLY A 280 -18.63 -15.60 5.49
N GLN A 281 -19.69 -14.86 5.19
CA GLN A 281 -20.73 -15.25 4.23
C GLN A 281 -20.15 -15.41 2.81
N ALA A 282 -19.34 -14.46 2.34
CA ALA A 282 -18.76 -14.50 1.00
C ALA A 282 -17.81 -15.71 0.81
N ILE A 283 -16.96 -15.98 1.80
CA ILE A 283 -16.04 -17.13 1.77
C ILE A 283 -16.82 -18.45 1.87
N ALA A 284 -17.84 -18.51 2.74
CA ALA A 284 -18.66 -19.71 2.91
C ALA A 284 -19.44 -20.05 1.63
N ARG A 285 -20.00 -19.03 0.97
CA ARG A 285 -20.65 -19.16 -0.34
C ARG A 285 -19.67 -19.73 -1.37
N LEU A 286 -18.50 -19.10 -1.53
CA LEU A 286 -17.48 -19.55 -2.48
C LEU A 286 -17.07 -21.00 -2.22
N ALA A 287 -16.75 -21.35 -0.97
CA ALA A 287 -16.29 -22.68 -0.60
C ALA A 287 -17.35 -23.75 -0.91
N ASN A 288 -18.62 -23.45 -0.61
CA ASN A 288 -19.74 -24.32 -0.92
C ASN A 288 -19.97 -24.44 -2.43
N ASP A 289 -19.89 -23.35 -3.19
CA ASP A 289 -20.09 -23.35 -4.64
C ASP A 289 -19.00 -24.16 -5.34
N LEU A 290 -17.71 -23.97 -4.99
CA LEU A 290 -16.60 -24.78 -5.49
C LEU A 290 -16.75 -26.25 -5.12
N SER A 291 -17.14 -26.53 -3.88
CA SER A 291 -17.36 -27.90 -3.42
C SER A 291 -18.50 -28.59 -4.20
N ARG A 292 -19.59 -27.88 -4.50
CA ARG A 292 -20.73 -28.42 -5.27
C ARG A 292 -20.41 -28.60 -6.74
N ALA A 293 -19.54 -27.74 -7.29
CA ALA A 293 -19.02 -27.87 -8.64
C ALA A 293 -17.99 -29.00 -8.80
N GLY A 294 -17.64 -29.70 -7.71
CA GLY A 294 -16.68 -30.81 -7.74
C GLY A 294 -15.22 -30.35 -7.86
N ALA A 295 -14.91 -29.12 -7.41
CA ALA A 295 -13.53 -28.65 -7.36
C ALA A 295 -12.66 -29.59 -6.50
N PRO A 296 -11.37 -29.78 -6.84
CA PRO A 296 -10.45 -30.55 -6.01
C PRO A 296 -10.39 -30.03 -4.58
N ASP A 297 -10.23 -30.93 -3.61
CA ASP A 297 -10.18 -30.59 -2.18
C ASP A 297 -9.11 -29.54 -1.86
N GLU A 298 -7.98 -29.56 -2.58
CA GLU A 298 -6.91 -28.58 -2.47
C GLU A 298 -7.35 -27.13 -2.71
N GLN A 299 -8.41 -26.91 -3.50
CA GLN A 299 -8.99 -25.58 -3.74
C GLN A 299 -9.98 -25.16 -2.66
N VAL A 300 -10.54 -26.12 -1.92
CA VAL A 300 -11.58 -25.87 -0.90
C VAL A 300 -10.97 -25.73 0.49
N ILE A 301 -9.94 -26.53 0.82
CA ILE A 301 -9.23 -26.49 2.11
C ILE A 301 -8.78 -25.08 2.51
N PRO A 302 -8.13 -24.26 1.66
CA PRO A 302 -7.69 -22.94 2.08
C PRO A 302 -8.86 -22.01 2.43
N LEU A 303 -10.02 -22.17 1.79
CA LEU A 303 -11.23 -21.41 2.11
C LEU A 303 -11.81 -21.83 3.46
N VAL A 304 -11.84 -23.14 3.74
CA VAL A 304 -12.25 -23.66 5.05
C VAL A 304 -11.32 -23.15 6.15
N GLY A 305 -10.01 -23.10 5.90
CA GLY A 305 -9.06 -22.52 6.85
C GLY A 305 -9.34 -21.03 7.11
N ALA A 306 -9.65 -20.25 6.07
CA ALA A 306 -10.00 -18.84 6.23
C ALA A 306 -11.32 -18.66 7.03
N LEU A 307 -12.28 -19.58 6.89
CA LEU A 307 -13.49 -19.61 7.72
C LEU A 307 -13.16 -19.91 9.18
N ILE A 308 -12.26 -20.86 9.45
CA ILE A 308 -11.84 -21.18 10.82
C ILE A 308 -11.12 -19.97 11.46
N GLU A 309 -10.23 -19.29 10.73
CA GLU A 309 -9.50 -18.11 11.24
C GLU A 309 -10.43 -16.91 11.54
N ILE A 310 -11.56 -16.77 10.84
CA ILE A 310 -12.52 -15.67 11.08
C ILE A 310 -13.58 -15.99 12.15
N GLU A 311 -13.81 -17.26 12.47
CA GLU A 311 -14.84 -17.70 13.43
C GLU A 311 -14.80 -16.99 14.80
N PRO A 312 -13.64 -16.74 15.43
CA PRO A 312 -13.60 -16.04 16.72
C PRO A 312 -14.20 -14.63 16.64
N TRP A 313 -13.98 -13.93 15.54
CA TRP A 313 -14.50 -12.59 15.30
C TRP A 313 -16.00 -12.60 14.99
N LEU A 314 -16.45 -13.61 14.24
CA LEU A 314 -17.88 -13.84 14.01
C LEU A 314 -18.62 -14.07 15.33
N LYS A 315 -18.12 -14.94 16.20
CA LYS A 315 -18.72 -15.19 17.52
C LYS A 315 -18.72 -13.95 18.42
N GLN A 316 -17.69 -13.11 18.31
CA GLN A 316 -17.58 -11.91 19.13
C GLN A 316 -18.53 -10.81 18.69
N TRP A 317 -18.69 -10.59 17.38
CA TRP A 317 -19.36 -9.40 16.84
C TRP A 317 -20.65 -9.68 16.05
N HIS A 318 -20.88 -10.93 15.66
CA HIS A 318 -21.98 -11.32 14.77
C HIS A 318 -22.70 -12.60 15.24
N ASP A 319 -22.85 -12.76 16.56
CA ASP A 319 -23.61 -13.88 17.16
C ASP A 319 -25.09 -13.52 17.46
N GLU A 320 -25.48 -12.28 17.18
CA GLU A 320 -26.87 -11.87 17.27
C GLU A 320 -27.72 -12.49 16.14
N LEU A 321 -28.96 -12.84 16.46
CA LEU A 321 -29.89 -13.43 15.49
C LEU A 321 -30.22 -12.41 14.39
N ASP A 322 -29.99 -12.81 13.14
CA ASP A 322 -30.43 -12.03 11.99
C ASP A 322 -31.96 -12.07 11.90
N ALA A 323 -32.60 -10.90 11.87
CA ALA A 323 -34.05 -10.77 11.91
C ALA A 323 -34.77 -11.44 10.72
N ARG A 324 -34.07 -11.62 9.59
CA ARG A 324 -34.64 -12.19 8.36
C ARG A 324 -34.50 -13.71 8.32
N THR A 325 -33.39 -14.26 8.79
CA THR A 325 -33.08 -15.69 8.69
C THR A 325 -33.33 -16.45 10.00
N GLY A 326 -33.41 -15.74 11.14
CA GLY A 326 -33.54 -16.35 12.46
C GLY A 326 -32.30 -17.10 12.94
N VAL A 327 -31.16 -16.92 12.27
CA VAL A 327 -29.88 -17.56 12.60
C VAL A 327 -28.80 -16.48 12.59
N SER A 328 -27.89 -16.49 13.58
CA SER A 328 -26.78 -15.53 13.59
C SER A 328 -25.78 -15.82 12.46
N PRO A 329 -25.12 -14.80 11.87
CA PRO A 329 -24.04 -15.02 10.91
C PRO A 329 -22.96 -15.98 11.43
N ALA A 330 -22.60 -15.87 12.72
CA ALA A 330 -21.67 -16.79 13.37
C ALA A 330 -22.13 -18.25 13.30
N THR A 331 -23.40 -18.52 13.65
CA THR A 331 -23.97 -19.87 13.63
C THR A 331 -24.08 -20.40 12.20
N ALA A 332 -24.54 -19.58 11.25
CA ALA A 332 -24.70 -19.97 9.86
C ALA A 332 -23.35 -20.37 9.22
N VAL A 333 -22.32 -19.54 9.41
CA VAL A 333 -20.96 -19.82 8.90
C VAL A 333 -20.37 -21.06 9.57
N ALA A 334 -20.48 -21.21 10.90
CA ALA A 334 -19.98 -22.38 11.61
C ALA A 334 -20.64 -23.70 11.13
N GLY A 335 -21.94 -23.66 10.80
CA GLY A 335 -22.66 -24.79 10.22
C GLY A 335 -22.13 -25.20 8.85
N ILE A 336 -21.85 -24.22 7.98
CA ILE A 336 -21.24 -24.45 6.67
C ILE A 336 -19.81 -25.00 6.82
N THR A 337 -18.98 -24.41 7.70
CA THR A 337 -17.63 -24.89 8.00
C THR A 337 -17.66 -26.35 8.45
N THR A 338 -18.58 -26.72 9.35
CA THR A 338 -18.73 -28.10 9.84
C THR A 338 -19.13 -29.06 8.72
N THR A 339 -20.05 -28.65 7.84
CA THR A 339 -20.47 -29.45 6.68
C THR A 339 -19.32 -29.69 5.72
N LEU A 340 -18.53 -28.66 5.42
CA LEU A 340 -17.37 -28.75 4.53
C LEU A 340 -16.26 -29.63 5.12
N LEU A 341 -15.98 -29.52 6.42
CA LEU A 341 -15.04 -30.38 7.14
C LEU A 341 -15.47 -31.86 7.08
N GLY A 342 -16.76 -32.12 7.28
CA GLY A 342 -17.34 -33.46 7.17
C GLY A 342 -17.17 -34.05 5.76
N ARG A 343 -17.44 -33.26 4.71
CA ARG A 343 -17.22 -33.68 3.31
C ARG A 343 -15.75 -33.98 3.02
N LEU A 344 -14.84 -33.15 3.52
CA LEU A 344 -13.40 -33.29 3.34
C LEU A 344 -12.80 -34.42 4.19
N ALA A 345 -13.56 -34.99 5.13
CA ALA A 345 -13.06 -35.91 6.16
C ALA A 345 -11.85 -35.34 6.93
N LEU A 346 -11.86 -34.03 7.20
CA LEU A 346 -10.79 -33.32 7.90
C LEU A 346 -11.25 -32.76 9.24
N GLY A 347 -10.36 -32.79 10.23
CA GLY A 347 -10.51 -32.06 11.48
C GLY A 347 -9.96 -30.64 11.39
N ARG A 348 -10.37 -29.76 12.32
CA ARG A 348 -9.87 -28.37 12.41
C ARG A 348 -8.35 -28.29 12.52
N ASP A 349 -7.74 -29.17 13.32
CA ASP A 349 -6.28 -29.21 13.50
C ASP A 349 -5.54 -29.57 12.20
N ALA A 350 -6.12 -30.45 11.38
CA ALA A 350 -5.55 -30.81 10.08
C ALA A 350 -5.58 -29.62 9.12
N VAL A 351 -6.67 -28.83 9.13
CA VAL A 351 -6.76 -27.59 8.34
C VAL A 351 -5.79 -26.53 8.86
N ALA A 352 -5.64 -26.36 10.18
CA ALA A 352 -4.68 -25.41 10.77
C ALA A 352 -3.20 -25.79 10.47
N ALA A 353 -2.93 -27.08 10.30
CA ALA A 353 -1.62 -27.61 9.90
C ALA A 353 -1.38 -27.56 8.39
N TRP A 354 -2.42 -27.35 7.57
CA TRP A 354 -2.32 -27.36 6.12
C TRP A 354 -1.35 -26.28 5.60
N ARG A 355 -0.58 -26.63 4.58
CA ARG A 355 0.32 -25.71 3.87
C ARG A 355 0.16 -25.93 2.36
N PRO A 356 0.31 -24.88 1.54
CA PRO A 356 0.31 -25.05 0.09
C PRO A 356 1.44 -26.00 -0.33
N ALA A 357 1.21 -26.77 -1.39
CA ALA A 357 2.25 -27.61 -1.97
C ALA A 357 3.48 -26.77 -2.36
N ALA A 358 4.68 -27.30 -2.11
CA ALA A 358 5.90 -26.64 -2.55
C ALA A 358 5.86 -26.50 -4.08
N PRO A 359 6.23 -25.33 -4.65
CA PRO A 359 6.25 -25.17 -6.09
C PRO A 359 7.18 -26.22 -6.70
N ALA A 360 6.67 -27.00 -7.66
CA ALA A 360 7.46 -27.98 -8.37
C ALA A 360 8.66 -27.26 -9.00
N ARG A 361 9.90 -27.63 -8.63
CA ARG A 361 11.11 -27.10 -9.26
C ARG A 361 11.01 -27.40 -10.76
N GLY A 362 10.82 -26.37 -11.57
CA GLY A 362 10.83 -26.48 -13.02
C GLY A 362 12.09 -27.23 -13.47
N ARG A 363 11.89 -28.36 -14.16
CA ARG A 363 12.97 -29.03 -14.89
C ARG A 363 13.56 -27.99 -15.83
N ARG A 364 14.82 -27.59 -15.61
CA ARG A 364 15.60 -26.90 -16.64
C ARG A 364 15.53 -27.77 -17.90
N SER A 365 14.83 -27.29 -18.93
CA SER A 365 15.03 -27.81 -20.27
C SER A 365 16.51 -27.59 -20.59
N ALA A 366 17.25 -28.67 -20.76
CA ALA A 366 18.57 -28.59 -21.37
C ALA A 366 18.35 -28.04 -22.78
N SER A 367 18.86 -26.84 -23.03
CA SER A 367 19.10 -26.31 -24.37
C SER A 367 20.51 -26.68 -24.78
#